data_AF-A0A0F9VHY3-F1
#
_entry.id   AF-A0A0F9VHY3-F1
#
_cell.length_a   1.000
_cell.length_b   1.000
_cell.length_c   1.000
_cell.angle_alpha   90.00
_cell.angle_beta   90.00
_cell.angle_gamma   90.00
#
_symmetry.space_group_name_H-M   'P 1'
#
loop_
_entity.id
_entity.type
_entity.pdbx_description
1 polymer ?
#
loop_
_entity_poly.entity_id
_entity_poly.type
_entity_poly.pdbx_seq_one_letter_code
_entity_poly.pdbx_strand_id
1 'polypeptide(L)'
;MSAQDCIGEIRRAAGRDLSDQELDDILTTLDRERTRRTAEGRLESLEDDLLNKAEELAKEGIDAEIIDLRTIRPMDIDTVIRSVKKTNRCVTVEEGWPQGSIGSHIASELMVRAFDHLDAPVLKVCGKDVPMPYAANLEKLALPSVKEVIDAVKSVTYRA
;
A
#
# COMPACT_ATOMS: atom_id res chain seq x y z
N MET A 1 -14.13 14.30 11.69
CA MET A 1 -13.52 13.24 12.51
C MET A 1 -12.72 13.89 13.62
N SER A 2 -13.07 13.58 14.85
CA SER A 2 -12.27 13.90 16.02
C SER A 2 -11.01 13.02 16.04
N ALA A 3 -9.96 13.42 16.77
CA ALA A 3 -8.76 12.59 16.91
C ALA A 3 -9.06 11.19 17.48
N GLN A 4 -10.14 11.06 18.25
CA GLN A 4 -10.61 9.77 18.79
C GLN A 4 -11.19 8.85 17.69
N ASP A 5 -11.79 9.42 16.64
CA ASP A 5 -12.32 8.65 15.51
C ASP A 5 -11.19 8.05 14.67
N CYS A 6 -10.12 8.82 14.42
CA CYS A 6 -8.93 8.32 13.71
C CYS A 6 -8.25 7.17 14.47
N ILE A 7 -8.11 7.29 15.79
CA ILE A 7 -7.52 6.24 16.64
C ILE A 7 -8.38 4.97 16.59
N GLY A 8 -9.71 5.11 16.61
CA GLY A 8 -10.64 3.98 16.49
C GLY A 8 -10.55 3.24 15.16
N GLU A 9 -10.32 3.94 14.06
CA GLU A 9 -10.13 3.34 12.72
C GLU A 9 -8.75 2.69 12.55
N ILE A 10 -7.69 3.32 13.08
CA ILE A 10 -6.34 2.73 13.09
C ILE A 10 -6.32 1.46 13.95
N ARG A 11 -6.98 1.46 15.12
CA ARG A 11 -7.13 0.27 15.98
C ARG A 11 -7.85 -0.87 15.25
N ARG A 12 -8.95 -0.56 14.55
CA ARG A 12 -9.67 -1.54 13.70
C ARG A 12 -8.80 -2.08 12.56
N ALA A 13 -7.99 -1.25 11.94
CA ALA A 13 -7.09 -1.65 10.85
C ALA A 13 -5.87 -2.47 11.33
N ALA A 14 -5.40 -2.24 12.56
CA ALA A 14 -4.26 -2.95 13.14
C ALA A 14 -4.59 -4.35 13.68
N GLY A 15 -5.86 -4.70 13.83
CA GLY A 15 -6.32 -6.04 14.22
C GLY A 15 -5.98 -6.46 15.66
N ARG A 16 -5.62 -5.51 16.53
CA ARG A 16 -5.33 -5.73 17.96
C ARG A 16 -5.69 -4.49 18.77
N ASP A 17 -6.31 -4.69 19.93
CA ASP A 17 -6.58 -3.62 20.89
C ASP A 17 -5.27 -3.19 21.53
N LEU A 18 -4.72 -2.07 21.05
CA LEU A 18 -3.64 -1.36 21.74
C LEU A 18 -4.23 -0.77 23.01
N SER A 19 -3.75 -1.22 24.17
CA SER A 19 -4.20 -0.73 25.48
C SER A 19 -3.94 0.78 25.60
N ASP A 20 -4.77 1.50 26.36
CA ASP A 20 -4.56 2.94 26.61
C ASP A 20 -3.18 3.19 27.27
N GLN A 21 -2.63 2.19 27.96
CA GLN A 21 -1.27 2.16 28.49
C GLN A 21 -0.18 2.05 27.40
N GLU A 22 -0.38 1.28 26.33
CA GLU A 22 0.57 1.22 25.19
C GLU A 22 0.58 2.52 24.35
N LEU A 23 -0.49 3.31 24.42
CA LEU A 23 -0.58 4.63 23.79
C LEU A 23 0.06 5.73 24.65
N ASP A 24 -0.04 5.61 25.98
CA ASP A 24 0.63 6.50 26.94
C ASP A 24 2.14 6.16 27.11
N ASP A 25 2.54 4.89 27.03
CA ASP A 25 3.95 4.47 27.19
C ASP A 25 4.85 4.90 26.01
N ILE A 26 4.27 5.31 24.87
CA ILE A 26 5.01 5.88 23.73
C ILE A 26 5.28 7.39 23.91
N LEU A 27 4.65 8.05 24.89
CA LEU A 27 4.69 9.51 25.06
C LEU A 27 5.90 10.08 25.82
N THR A 28 6.96 9.30 26.06
CA THR A 28 8.12 9.85 26.78
C THR A 28 9.45 9.63 26.05
N THR A 29 10.00 10.74 25.52
CA THR A 29 11.40 11.21 25.65
C THR A 29 12.15 11.54 24.35
N LEU A 30 12.42 12.86 24.23
CA LEU A 30 13.55 13.59 23.63
C LEU A 30 13.55 14.03 22.14
N ASP A 31 13.61 15.35 22.04
CA ASP A 31 13.89 16.25 20.91
C ASP A 31 15.39 16.28 20.55
N ARG A 32 15.70 16.37 19.25
CA ARG A 32 16.83 17.15 18.71
C ARG A 32 16.75 17.32 17.18
N GLU A 33 16.44 18.56 16.81
CA GLU A 33 17.02 19.33 15.69
C GLU A 33 16.89 18.80 14.25
N ARG A 34 16.07 19.57 13.50
CA ARG A 34 16.39 20.15 12.18
C ARG A 34 16.68 19.17 11.03
N THR A 35 15.76 19.15 10.07
CA THR A 35 15.96 19.61 8.67
C THR A 35 15.19 18.74 7.66
N ARG A 36 14.13 19.32 7.09
CA ARG A 36 13.71 19.26 5.67
C ARG A 36 13.65 17.88 4.97
N ARG A 37 12.47 17.59 4.38
CA ARG A 37 12.12 16.54 3.37
C ARG A 37 11.51 15.27 3.96
N THR A 38 10.44 14.76 3.33
CA THR A 38 10.25 13.35 2.87
C THR A 38 8.77 12.96 2.73
N ALA A 39 8.02 13.62 1.82
CA ALA A 39 6.95 12.89 1.13
C ALA A 39 7.51 12.18 -0.13
N GLU A 40 8.64 12.65 -0.68
CA GLU A 40 9.26 12.07 -1.89
C GLU A 40 10.15 10.85 -1.59
N GLY A 41 10.75 10.72 -0.39
CA GLY A 41 11.72 9.63 -0.12
C GLY A 41 11.12 8.30 0.34
N ARG A 42 9.84 8.26 0.73
CA ARG A 42 9.20 7.05 1.27
C ARG A 42 8.85 6.06 0.16
N LEU A 43 8.35 6.54 -0.97
CA LEU A 43 8.03 5.70 -2.14
C LEU A 43 9.28 5.09 -2.75
N GLU A 44 10.39 5.84 -2.84
CA GLU A 44 11.69 5.28 -3.26
C GLU A 44 12.12 4.14 -2.32
N SER A 45 12.03 4.34 -1.00
CA SER A 45 12.36 3.28 -0.04
C SER A 45 11.43 2.07 -0.11
N LEU A 46 10.14 2.28 -0.42
CA LEU A 46 9.17 1.20 -0.55
C LEU A 46 9.38 0.41 -1.85
N GLU A 47 9.72 1.09 -2.95
CA GLU A 47 10.07 0.44 -4.22
C GLU A 47 11.30 -0.46 -4.05
N ASP A 48 12.36 0.06 -3.41
CA ASP A 48 13.56 -0.72 -3.10
C ASP A 48 13.24 -1.94 -2.22
N ASP A 49 12.43 -1.77 -1.18
CA ASP A 49 11.99 -2.86 -0.31
C ASP A 49 11.14 -3.91 -1.07
N LEU A 50 10.28 -3.47 -1.99
CA LEU A 50 9.45 -4.36 -2.82
C LEU A 50 10.29 -5.12 -3.86
N LEU A 51 11.29 -4.48 -4.46
CA LEU A 51 12.24 -5.14 -5.37
C LEU A 51 13.00 -6.25 -4.64
N ASN A 52 13.54 -5.96 -3.46
CA ASN A 52 14.20 -6.97 -2.63
C ASN A 52 13.26 -8.12 -2.27
N LYS A 53 12.00 -7.81 -1.94
CA LYS A 53 11.03 -8.85 -1.58
C LYS A 53 10.54 -9.66 -2.77
N ALA A 54 10.49 -9.08 -3.97
CA ALA A 54 10.17 -9.79 -5.19
C ALA A 54 11.15 -10.94 -5.44
N GLU A 55 12.43 -10.75 -5.14
CA GLU A 55 13.43 -11.83 -5.23
C GLU A 55 13.14 -12.99 -4.26
N GLU A 56 12.60 -12.69 -3.08
CA GLU A 56 12.20 -13.71 -2.12
C GLU A 56 10.91 -14.42 -2.56
N LEU A 57 9.93 -13.68 -3.07
CA LEU A 57 8.71 -14.23 -3.65
C LEU A 57 9.02 -15.13 -4.85
N ALA A 58 10.05 -14.82 -5.64
CA ALA A 58 10.50 -15.66 -6.74
C ALA A 58 10.98 -17.04 -6.24
N LYS A 59 11.62 -17.11 -5.07
CA LYS A 59 12.01 -18.39 -4.43
C LYS A 59 10.79 -19.19 -3.98
N GLU A 60 9.71 -18.50 -3.61
CA GLU A 60 8.42 -19.14 -3.34
C GLU A 60 7.70 -19.54 -4.63
N GLY A 61 8.15 -19.09 -5.82
CA GLY A 61 7.55 -19.37 -7.13
C GLY A 61 6.49 -18.35 -7.54
N ILE A 62 6.57 -17.13 -7.02
CA ILE A 62 5.79 -15.95 -7.43
C ILE A 62 6.76 -14.98 -8.11
N ASP A 63 6.68 -14.88 -9.44
CA ASP A 63 7.43 -13.89 -10.22
C ASP A 63 6.59 -12.62 -10.39
N ALA A 64 6.94 -11.56 -9.66
CA ALA A 64 6.18 -10.32 -9.61
C ALA A 64 6.81 -9.24 -10.50
N GLU A 65 6.02 -8.72 -11.45
CA GLU A 65 6.42 -7.58 -12.27
C GLU A 65 6.03 -6.27 -11.55
N ILE A 66 7.02 -5.48 -11.16
CA ILE A 66 6.81 -4.18 -10.50
C ILE A 66 6.79 -3.08 -11.57
N ILE A 67 5.73 -2.28 -11.59
CA ILE A 67 5.56 -1.16 -12.52
C ILE A 67 5.43 0.13 -11.71
N ASP A 68 6.45 0.98 -11.82
CA ASP A 68 6.36 2.39 -11.43
C ASP A 68 5.66 3.18 -12.54
N LEU A 69 4.51 3.77 -12.20
CA LEU A 69 3.69 4.53 -13.15
C LEU A 69 4.35 5.84 -13.58
N ARG A 70 5.15 6.49 -12.70
CA ARG A 70 5.76 7.82 -12.84
C ARG A 70 4.82 9.00 -13.10
N THR A 71 3.90 8.86 -14.06
CA THR A 71 2.94 9.86 -14.50
C THR A 71 1.52 9.36 -14.23
N ILE A 72 0.78 10.12 -13.41
CA ILE A 72 -0.64 9.83 -13.12
C ILE A 72 -1.57 10.43 -14.17
N ARG A 73 -1.17 11.56 -14.80
CA ARG A 73 -1.97 12.21 -15.83
C ARG A 73 -1.09 12.86 -16.91
N PRO A 74 -1.13 12.37 -18.17
CA PRO A 74 -1.82 11.16 -18.63
C PRO A 74 -1.12 9.88 -18.15
N MET A 75 -1.88 8.90 -17.65
CA MET A 75 -1.35 7.61 -17.19
C MET A 75 -1.02 6.69 -18.36
N ASP A 76 0.13 6.01 -18.32
CA ASP A 76 0.46 4.91 -19.24
C ASP A 76 -0.24 3.60 -18.81
N ILE A 77 -1.56 3.59 -18.98
CA ILE A 77 -2.39 2.42 -18.66
C ILE A 77 -2.13 1.24 -19.61
N ASP A 78 -1.60 1.51 -20.81
CA ASP A 78 -1.32 0.47 -21.81
C ASP A 78 -0.20 -0.45 -21.33
N THR A 79 0.81 0.09 -20.64
CA THR A 79 1.87 -0.72 -20.00
C THR A 79 1.29 -1.65 -18.94
N VAL A 80 0.41 -1.15 -18.08
CA VAL A 80 -0.26 -1.97 -17.04
C VAL A 80 -1.09 -3.08 -17.69
N ILE A 81 -1.87 -2.76 -18.72
CA ILE A 81 -2.70 -3.75 -19.43
C ILE A 81 -1.83 -4.85 -20.07
N ARG A 82 -0.72 -4.48 -20.72
CA ARG A 82 0.19 -5.46 -21.32
C ARG A 82 0.78 -6.40 -20.27
N SER A 83 1.14 -5.87 -19.10
CA SER A 83 1.65 -6.66 -17.99
C SER A 83 0.59 -7.62 -17.45
N VAL A 84 -0.63 -7.13 -17.19
CA VAL A 84 -1.74 -7.97 -16.71
C VAL A 84 -2.10 -9.07 -17.69
N LYS A 85 -2.05 -8.82 -19.01
CA LYS A 85 -2.27 -9.89 -20.02
C LYS A 85 -1.22 -11.00 -19.98
N LYS A 86 -0.05 -10.74 -19.39
CA LYS A 86 1.04 -11.72 -19.22
C LYS A 86 0.95 -12.43 -17.86
N THR A 87 0.60 -11.72 -16.79
CA THR A 87 0.64 -12.22 -15.40
C THR A 87 -0.72 -12.66 -14.84
N ASN A 88 -1.80 -12.24 -15.50
CA ASN A 88 -3.21 -12.45 -15.18
C ASN A 88 -3.68 -11.89 -13.83
N ARG A 89 -2.84 -11.12 -13.11
CA ARG A 89 -3.12 -10.62 -11.76
C ARG A 89 -2.60 -9.19 -11.62
N CYS A 90 -3.24 -8.42 -10.75
CA CYS A 90 -2.83 -7.05 -10.46
C CYS A 90 -3.08 -6.71 -9.00
N VAL A 91 -2.07 -6.10 -8.35
CA VAL A 91 -2.19 -5.45 -7.06
C VAL A 91 -1.68 -4.03 -7.23
N THR A 92 -2.49 -3.04 -6.85
CA THR A 92 -2.10 -1.63 -6.91
C THR A 92 -1.67 -1.16 -5.53
N VAL A 93 -0.60 -0.38 -5.43
CA VAL A 93 -0.11 0.18 -4.16
C VAL A 93 -0.11 1.70 -4.25
N GLU A 94 -0.70 2.37 -3.28
CA GLU A 94 -0.66 3.83 -3.17
C GLU A 94 -0.75 4.29 -1.72
N GLU A 95 -0.20 5.46 -1.41
CA GLU A 95 -0.27 6.06 -0.05
C GLU A 95 -1.57 6.82 0.20
N GLY A 96 -2.35 7.09 -0.85
CA GLY A 96 -3.62 7.78 -0.77
C GLY A 96 -4.72 6.96 -0.09
N TRP A 97 -5.85 7.60 0.16
CA TRP A 97 -7.03 6.95 0.71
C TRP A 97 -7.64 5.93 -0.26
N PRO A 98 -8.34 4.90 0.26
CA PRO A 98 -8.90 3.83 -0.57
C PRO A 98 -10.07 4.30 -1.45
N GLN A 99 -10.78 5.35 -1.05
CA GLN A 99 -11.89 5.94 -1.82
C GLN A 99 -11.35 7.01 -2.78
N GLY A 100 -11.77 6.94 -4.05
CA GLY A 100 -11.28 7.87 -5.09
C GLY A 100 -9.82 7.64 -5.50
N SER A 101 -9.28 6.49 -5.11
CA SER A 101 -7.88 6.12 -5.25
C SER A 101 -7.48 5.88 -6.71
N ILE A 102 -6.19 6.05 -7.05
CA ILE A 102 -5.67 5.77 -8.40
C ILE A 102 -5.82 4.29 -8.74
N GLY A 103 -5.65 3.41 -7.76
CA GLY A 103 -5.92 1.98 -7.91
C GLY A 103 -7.36 1.70 -8.36
N SER A 104 -8.31 2.55 -7.98
CA SER A 104 -9.71 2.42 -8.44
C SER A 104 -9.87 2.70 -9.93
N HIS A 105 -9.13 3.69 -10.45
CA HIS A 105 -9.12 4.00 -11.88
C HIS A 105 -8.47 2.85 -12.67
N ILE A 106 -7.32 2.34 -12.21
CA ILE A 106 -6.62 1.21 -12.83
C ILE A 106 -7.51 -0.03 -12.85
N ALA A 107 -8.14 -0.38 -11.72
CA ALA A 107 -9.05 -1.51 -11.66
C ALA A 107 -10.22 -1.35 -12.63
N SER A 108 -10.77 -0.14 -12.77
CA SER A 108 -11.84 0.13 -13.73
C SER A 108 -11.38 -0.01 -15.18
N GLU A 109 -10.19 0.48 -15.54
CA GLU A 109 -9.62 0.34 -16.88
C GLU A 109 -9.34 -1.14 -17.23
N LEU A 110 -8.78 -1.90 -16.29
CA LEU A 110 -8.54 -3.33 -16.44
C LEU A 110 -9.84 -4.12 -16.62
N MET A 111 -10.88 -3.79 -15.86
CA MET A 111 -12.20 -4.38 -16.01
C MET A 111 -12.82 -4.14 -17.40
N VAL A 112 -12.57 -2.97 -18.01
CA VAL A 112 -13.11 -2.68 -19.35
C VAL A 112 -12.25 -3.31 -20.45
N ARG A 113 -10.93 -3.34 -20.29
CA ARG A 113 -9.98 -3.59 -21.40
C ARG A 113 -9.23 -4.91 -21.32
N ALA A 114 -9.25 -5.59 -20.17
CA ALA A 114 -8.45 -6.78 -19.89
C ALA A 114 -9.15 -7.80 -18.96
N PHE A 115 -10.47 -7.71 -18.78
CA PHE A 115 -11.21 -8.58 -17.86
C PHE A 115 -11.02 -10.08 -18.15
N ASP A 116 -11.06 -10.48 -19.42
CA ASP A 116 -10.89 -11.88 -19.82
C ASP A 116 -9.51 -12.46 -19.47
N HIS A 117 -8.54 -11.61 -19.11
CA HIS A 117 -7.20 -12.01 -18.69
C HIS A 117 -7.01 -12.01 -17.17
N LEU A 118 -7.98 -11.52 -16.38
CA LEU A 118 -7.87 -11.48 -14.93
C LEU A 118 -8.32 -12.82 -14.31
N ASP A 119 -7.38 -13.54 -13.71
CA ASP A 119 -7.64 -14.78 -12.96
C ASP A 119 -8.07 -14.54 -11.51
N ALA A 120 -7.89 -13.30 -11.03
CA ALA A 120 -8.18 -12.88 -9.66
C ALA A 120 -8.64 -11.41 -9.64
N PRO A 121 -9.41 -10.98 -8.63
CA PRO A 121 -9.78 -9.57 -8.49
C PRO A 121 -8.55 -8.69 -8.32
N VAL A 122 -8.61 -7.47 -8.87
CA VAL A 122 -7.57 -6.45 -8.66
C VAL A 122 -7.67 -5.97 -7.21
N LEU A 123 -6.65 -6.25 -6.40
CA LEU A 123 -6.59 -5.77 -5.02
C LEU A 123 -5.86 -4.43 -4.94
N LYS A 124 -6.28 -3.60 -3.99
CA LYS A 124 -5.68 -2.29 -3.74
C LYS A 124 -5.12 -2.25 -2.33
N VAL A 125 -3.84 -1.92 -2.21
CA VAL A 125 -3.17 -1.62 -0.95
C VAL A 125 -3.04 -0.11 -0.88
N CYS A 126 -3.85 0.50 -0.02
CA CYS A 126 -3.93 1.95 0.14
C CYS A 126 -3.51 2.35 1.56
N GLY A 127 -3.26 3.64 1.76
CA GLY A 127 -3.25 4.21 3.11
C GLY A 127 -4.58 3.97 3.82
N LYS A 128 -4.56 3.95 5.15
CA LYS A 128 -5.78 3.83 5.95
C LYS A 128 -6.66 5.07 5.72
N ASP A 129 -7.98 4.89 5.78
CA ASP A 129 -8.99 5.94 5.50
C ASP A 129 -9.11 6.95 6.65
N VAL A 130 -7.98 7.48 7.10
CA VAL A 130 -7.86 8.42 8.22
C VAL A 130 -7.07 9.65 7.78
N PRO A 131 -7.41 10.85 8.28
CA PRO A 131 -6.52 11.99 8.28
C PRO A 131 -5.15 11.59 8.84
N MET A 132 -4.08 11.97 8.13
CA MET A 132 -2.72 11.58 8.49
C MET A 132 -2.39 12.02 9.93
N PRO A 133 -2.12 11.07 10.85
CA PRO A 133 -1.78 11.41 12.22
C PRO A 133 -0.37 12.00 12.30
N TYR A 134 -0.18 12.98 13.18
CA TYR A 134 1.12 13.63 13.39
C TYR A 134 2.13 12.73 14.12
N ALA A 135 1.67 11.85 15.01
CA ALA A 135 2.55 11.00 15.80
C ALA A 135 3.20 9.93 14.90
N ALA A 136 4.53 9.86 14.90
CA ALA A 136 5.30 9.02 13.99
C ALA A 136 4.98 7.52 14.09
N ASN A 137 4.55 7.04 15.26
CA ASN A 137 4.08 5.67 15.45
C ASN A 137 2.75 5.41 14.70
N LEU A 138 1.82 6.35 14.77
CA LEU A 138 0.53 6.26 14.10
C LEU A 138 0.64 6.53 12.59
N GLU A 139 1.54 7.41 12.18
CA GLU A 139 1.83 7.67 10.76
C GLU A 139 2.29 6.39 10.05
N LYS A 140 3.19 5.63 10.67
CA LYS A 140 3.65 4.34 10.15
C LYS A 140 2.53 3.31 9.98
N LEU A 141 1.49 3.37 10.80
CA LEU A 141 0.33 2.48 10.73
C LEU A 141 -0.73 2.97 9.73
N ALA A 142 -0.72 4.27 9.42
CA ALA A 142 -1.63 4.88 8.46
C ALA A 142 -1.16 4.65 7.00
N LEU A 143 0.15 4.55 6.78
CA LEU A 143 0.75 4.28 5.47
C LEU A 143 0.73 2.78 5.12
N PRO A 144 0.70 2.42 3.83
CA PRO A 144 0.83 1.04 3.39
C PRO A 144 2.21 0.47 3.74
N SER A 145 2.24 -0.80 4.13
CA SER A 145 3.46 -1.51 4.50
C SER A 145 3.80 -2.62 3.51
N VAL A 146 5.09 -2.96 3.40
CA VAL A 146 5.60 -4.08 2.58
C VAL A 146 4.87 -5.39 2.92
N LYS A 147 4.59 -5.61 4.22
CA LYS A 147 3.83 -6.78 4.69
C LYS A 147 2.44 -6.86 4.05
N GLU A 148 1.70 -5.75 4.05
CA GLU A 148 0.35 -5.72 3.46
C GLU A 148 0.38 -5.96 1.95
N VAL A 149 1.41 -5.48 1.25
CA VAL A 149 1.59 -5.75 -0.18
C VAL A 149 1.85 -7.24 -0.42
N ILE A 150 2.74 -7.87 0.34
CA ILE A 150 2.99 -9.32 0.23
C ILE A 150 1.73 -10.11 0.52
N ASP A 151 1.01 -9.78 1.59
CA ASP A 151 -0.22 -10.47 1.98
C ASP A 151 -1.28 -10.37 0.86
N ALA A 152 -1.39 -9.21 0.21
CA ALA A 152 -2.27 -9.01 -0.95
C ALA A 152 -1.82 -9.84 -2.17
N VAL A 153 -0.52 -9.88 -2.47
CA VAL A 153 0.05 -10.70 -3.56
C VAL A 153 -0.20 -12.19 -3.31
N LYS A 154 0.02 -12.66 -2.09
CA LYS A 154 -0.24 -14.04 -1.67
C LYS A 154 -1.73 -14.38 -1.79
N SER A 155 -2.61 -13.45 -1.42
CA SER A 155 -4.06 -13.61 -1.55
C SER A 155 -4.50 -13.82 -3.01
N VAL A 156 -4.01 -13.00 -3.96
CA VAL A 156 -4.38 -13.14 -5.39
C VAL A 156 -3.69 -14.31 -6.09
N THR A 157 -2.60 -14.83 -5.51
CA THR A 157 -1.92 -16.04 -6.00
C THR A 157 -2.40 -17.31 -5.32
N TYR A 158 -3.34 -17.20 -4.36
CA TYR A 158 -3.89 -18.31 -3.56
C TYR A 158 -2.83 -19.10 -2.81
N ARG A 159 -1.86 -18.40 -2.22
CA ARG A 159 -0.76 -18.98 -1.43
C ARG A 159 -0.85 -18.48 0.01
N ALA A 160 -0.59 -19.38 0.96
CA ALA A 160 -0.63 -19.11 2.41
C ALA A 160 0.74 -18.64 2.93
#